data_AF-A0A7V0JK23-F1
#
_entry.id   AF-A0A7V0JK23-F1
#
_cell.length_a   1.000
_cell.length_b   1.000
_cell.length_c   1.000
_cell.angle_alpha   90.00
_cell.angle_beta   90.00
_cell.angle_gamma   90.00
#
_symmetry.space_group_name_H-M   'P 1'
#
loop_
_entity.id
_entity.type
_entity.pdbx_description
1 polymer ?
#
loop_
_entity_poly.entity_id
_entity_poly.type
_entity_poly.pdbx_seq_one_letter_code
_entity_poly.pdbx_strand_id
1 'polypeptide(L)'
;MKISYNYISSVAIGDFNPSILSAEFLKRVCKLDLGEPINESPRTIPVIKHLKFQELEFTVELNRLEIKDTIIGETLETEVLNIFEIYYQKLPYTPLMAVGININCDLIPKDNIEFQTVEKKISNPNSYLDFFESDQVLVNEKALFMKNDKTWIGSNYRLETGNDLTRQVDSSKKNEFFNINYNWEAGNLAENTLKRDALLGKLFGKYKDFSTEFLRFIKYLQG
;
A
#
# COMPACT_ATOMS: atom_id res chain seq x y z
N MET A 1 -10.52 7.99 -18.70
CA MET A 1 -9.34 7.94 -17.84
C MET A 1 -8.48 6.74 -18.20
N LYS A 2 -7.17 6.92 -18.38
CA LYS A 2 -6.18 5.84 -18.42
C LYS A 2 -5.66 5.62 -17.00
N ILE A 3 -5.48 4.36 -16.61
CA ILE A 3 -4.90 3.99 -15.32
C ILE A 3 -3.51 3.43 -15.61
N SER A 4 -2.49 3.98 -14.97
CA SER A 4 -1.15 3.42 -14.95
C SER A 4 -0.92 2.81 -13.58
N TYR A 5 -0.99 1.48 -13.47
CA TYR A 5 -0.64 0.80 -12.24
C TYR A 5 0.87 0.91 -12.02
N ASN A 6 1.25 1.36 -10.83
CA ASN A 6 2.66 1.62 -10.51
C ASN A 6 3.25 0.43 -9.76
N TYR A 7 2.65 0.07 -8.62
CA TYR A 7 3.07 -1.05 -7.80
C TYR A 7 1.97 -1.46 -6.80
N ILE A 8 2.06 -2.69 -6.30
CA ILE A 8 1.32 -3.21 -5.17
C ILE A 8 2.38 -3.58 -4.13
N SER A 9 2.20 -3.15 -2.89
CA SER A 9 3.18 -3.48 -1.86
C SER A 9 2.52 -3.92 -0.56
N SER A 10 3.14 -4.90 0.07
CA SER A 10 2.92 -5.22 1.47
C SER A 10 3.95 -4.45 2.30
N VAL A 11 3.48 -3.61 3.21
CA VAL A 11 4.31 -2.84 4.14
C VAL A 11 4.00 -3.29 5.55
N ALA A 12 5.03 -3.72 6.27
CA ALA A 12 4.95 -4.11 7.66
C ALA A 12 5.81 -3.17 8.51
N ILE A 13 5.22 -2.67 9.60
CA ILE A 13 5.87 -1.83 10.59
C ILE A 13 6.15 -2.69 11.82
N GLY A 14 7.39 -2.68 12.29
CA GLY A 14 7.85 -3.59 13.35
C GLY A 14 9.29 -3.30 13.76
N ASP A 15 9.97 -4.29 14.32
CA ASP A 15 11.42 -4.22 14.60
C ASP A 15 12.14 -5.31 13.80
N PHE A 16 12.59 -4.93 12.60
CA PHE A 16 13.18 -5.82 11.62
C PHE A 16 14.70 -5.71 11.65
N ASN A 17 15.37 -6.82 11.34
CA ASN A 17 16.82 -6.83 11.17
C ASN A 17 17.18 -6.91 9.67
N PRO A 18 17.67 -5.81 9.05
CA PRO A 18 18.05 -5.78 7.64
C PRO A 18 19.10 -6.82 7.23
N SER A 19 19.95 -7.26 8.17
CA SER A 19 21.01 -8.24 7.89
C SER A 19 20.47 -9.65 7.60
N ILE A 20 19.23 -9.94 7.97
CA ILE A 20 18.59 -11.24 7.70
C ILE A 20 18.20 -11.35 6.22
N LEU A 21 17.78 -10.25 5.60
CA LEU A 21 17.34 -10.25 4.22
C LEU A 21 18.51 -10.53 3.28
N SER A 22 18.45 -11.70 2.62
CA SER A 22 19.38 -12.11 1.57
C SER A 22 18.68 -13.08 0.62
N ALA A 23 19.16 -13.18 -0.61
CA ALA A 23 18.65 -14.17 -1.58
C ALA A 23 18.76 -15.60 -1.05
N GLU A 24 19.83 -15.92 -0.31
CA GLU A 24 20.01 -17.24 0.31
C GLU A 24 18.98 -17.51 1.40
N PHE A 25 18.69 -16.53 2.26
CA PHE A 25 17.67 -16.67 3.29
C PHE A 25 16.29 -16.92 2.67
N LEU A 26 15.91 -16.12 1.68
CA LEU A 26 14.64 -16.28 0.96
C LEU A 26 14.54 -17.66 0.31
N LYS A 27 15.58 -18.10 -0.39
CA LYS A 27 15.58 -19.40 -1.09
C LYS A 27 15.62 -20.59 -0.16
N ARG A 28 16.53 -20.60 0.82
CA ARG A 28 16.81 -21.79 1.64
C ARG A 28 15.92 -21.90 2.87
N VAL A 29 15.64 -20.78 3.54
CA VAL A 29 14.89 -20.73 4.79
C VAL A 29 13.41 -20.47 4.53
N CYS A 30 13.09 -19.46 3.72
CA CYS A 30 11.71 -19.15 3.35
C CYS A 30 11.15 -20.06 2.25
N LYS A 31 12.00 -20.82 1.54
CA LYS A 31 11.58 -21.68 0.40
C LYS A 31 10.92 -20.90 -0.74
N LEU A 32 11.32 -19.64 -0.93
CA LEU A 32 10.88 -18.78 -2.01
C LEU A 32 11.94 -18.79 -3.11
N ASP A 33 11.66 -19.45 -4.24
CA ASP A 33 12.56 -19.43 -5.40
C ASP A 33 12.18 -18.27 -6.33
N LEU A 34 12.77 -17.11 -6.07
CA LEU A 34 12.50 -15.86 -6.80
C LEU A 34 13.49 -15.62 -7.96
N GLY A 35 14.30 -16.62 -8.30
CA GLY A 35 15.40 -16.51 -9.23
C GLY A 35 16.64 -15.82 -8.64
N GLU A 36 17.52 -15.33 -9.50
CA GLU A 36 18.73 -14.60 -9.11
C GLU A 36 18.43 -13.11 -8.90
N PRO A 37 19.00 -12.47 -7.87
CA PRO A 37 18.80 -11.04 -7.64
C PRO A 37 19.49 -10.22 -8.73
N ILE A 38 18.79 -9.20 -9.22
CA ILE A 38 19.27 -8.26 -10.24
C ILE A 38 20.01 -7.08 -9.58
N ASN A 39 19.62 -6.74 -8.35
CA ASN A 39 20.31 -5.73 -7.56
C ASN A 39 20.23 -6.07 -6.07
N GLU A 40 21.32 -5.81 -5.33
CA GLU A 40 21.38 -6.00 -3.89
C GLU A 40 22.21 -4.89 -3.25
N SER A 41 21.75 -4.37 -2.12
CA SER A 41 22.54 -3.40 -1.33
C SER A 41 23.84 -4.04 -0.81
N PRO A 42 24.93 -3.24 -0.69
CA PRO A 42 26.18 -3.72 -0.12
C PRO A 42 26.00 -4.39 1.23
N ARG A 43 26.70 -5.50 1.47
CA ARG A 43 26.63 -6.26 2.73
C ARG A 43 27.10 -5.46 3.96
N THR A 44 27.80 -4.35 3.75
CA THR A 44 28.44 -3.54 4.78
C THR A 44 27.53 -2.48 5.39
N ILE A 45 26.31 -2.28 4.89
CA ILE A 45 25.35 -1.31 5.42
C ILE A 45 24.29 -2.07 6.23
N PRO A 46 24.36 -2.06 7.58
CA PRO A 46 23.49 -2.91 8.41
C PRO A 46 22.12 -2.28 8.70
N VAL A 47 21.91 -1.02 8.30
CA VAL A 47 20.71 -0.24 8.69
C VAL A 47 19.58 -0.30 7.67
N ILE A 48 19.90 -0.57 6.39
CA ILE A 48 18.94 -0.69 5.30
C ILE A 48 19.45 -1.75 4.33
N LYS A 49 18.55 -2.65 3.91
CA LYS A 49 18.82 -3.68 2.92
C LYS A 49 17.79 -3.62 1.82
N HIS A 50 18.26 -3.42 0.59
CA HIS A 50 17.45 -3.58 -0.61
C HIS A 50 17.86 -4.84 -1.36
N LEU A 51 16.87 -5.58 -1.85
CA LEU A 51 17.07 -6.75 -2.69
C LEU A 51 16.01 -6.74 -3.79
N LYS A 52 16.46 -6.73 -5.05
CA LYS A 52 15.60 -6.64 -6.21
C LYS A 52 15.73 -7.88 -7.07
N PHE A 53 14.59 -8.47 -7.40
CA PHE A 53 14.40 -9.49 -8.43
C PHE A 53 13.73 -8.84 -9.65
N GLN A 54 13.31 -9.64 -10.64
CA GLN A 54 12.72 -9.12 -11.86
C GLN A 54 11.50 -8.25 -11.61
N GLU A 55 10.51 -8.77 -10.87
CA GLU A 55 9.22 -8.10 -10.66
C GLU A 55 9.03 -7.66 -9.20
N LEU A 56 9.90 -8.13 -8.30
CA LEU A 56 9.80 -7.93 -6.86
C LEU A 56 10.97 -7.10 -6.31
N GLU A 57 10.64 -6.17 -5.42
CA GLU A 57 11.59 -5.35 -4.68
C GLU A 57 11.34 -5.54 -3.17
N PHE A 58 12.39 -5.88 -2.44
CA PHE A 58 12.38 -5.97 -0.98
C PHE A 58 13.18 -4.81 -0.42
N THR A 59 12.60 -4.13 0.56
CA THR A 59 13.29 -3.13 1.37
C THR A 59 13.09 -3.46 2.83
N VAL A 60 14.19 -3.67 3.57
CA VAL A 60 14.15 -3.87 5.01
C VAL A 60 14.97 -2.78 5.68
N GLU A 61 14.31 -2.04 6.54
CA GLU A 61 14.84 -1.04 7.46
C GLU A 61 14.58 -1.52 8.88
N LEU A 62 15.22 -0.90 9.88
CA LEU A 62 15.05 -1.30 11.28
C LEU A 62 13.59 -1.31 11.75
N ASN A 63 12.76 -0.40 11.23
CA ASN A 63 11.36 -0.26 11.64
C ASN A 63 10.34 -0.74 10.59
N ARG A 64 10.80 -1.23 9.43
CA ARG A 64 9.93 -1.42 8.26
C ARG A 64 10.43 -2.52 7.35
N LEU A 65 9.51 -3.38 6.92
CA LEU A 65 9.68 -4.28 5.78
C LEU A 65 8.68 -3.85 4.69
N GLU A 66 9.17 -3.68 3.47
CA GLU A 66 8.34 -3.49 2.28
C GLU A 66 8.69 -4.56 1.25
N ILE A 67 7.65 -5.21 0.71
CA ILE A 67 7.73 -6.12 -0.42
C ILE A 67 6.83 -5.56 -1.49
N LYS A 68 7.40 -5.23 -2.63
CA LYS A 68 6.75 -4.48 -3.70
C LYS A 68 6.79 -5.29 -4.99
N ASP A 69 5.63 -5.43 -5.60
CA ASP A 69 5.42 -5.97 -6.93
C ASP A 69 5.29 -4.82 -7.92
N THR A 70 6.14 -4.84 -8.95
CA THR A 70 6.31 -3.75 -9.92
C THR A 70 5.65 -4.04 -11.26
N ILE A 71 5.18 -5.27 -11.51
CA ILE A 71 4.53 -5.64 -12.76
C ILE A 71 3.08 -6.02 -12.46
N ILE A 72 2.18 -5.08 -12.69
CA ILE A 72 0.77 -5.24 -12.31
C ILE A 72 -0.11 -5.16 -13.52
N GLY A 73 -0.82 -6.25 -13.77
CA GLY A 73 -1.90 -6.30 -14.72
C GLY A 73 -3.19 -5.72 -14.17
N GLU A 74 -4.19 -5.61 -15.04
CA GLU A 74 -5.54 -5.15 -14.69
C GLU A 74 -6.25 -6.05 -13.66
N THR A 75 -5.79 -7.30 -13.51
CA THR A 75 -6.33 -8.26 -12.53
C THR A 75 -5.90 -7.96 -11.10
N LEU A 76 -4.86 -7.12 -10.89
CA LEU A 76 -4.29 -6.80 -9.59
C LEU A 76 -3.90 -8.06 -8.79
N GLU A 77 -3.56 -9.14 -9.49
CA GLU A 77 -2.99 -10.34 -8.88
C GLU A 77 -1.57 -10.04 -8.41
N THR A 78 -1.22 -10.54 -7.23
CA THR A 78 0.11 -10.33 -6.65
C THR A 78 0.41 -11.40 -5.61
N GLU A 79 1.69 -11.71 -5.41
CA GLU A 79 2.15 -12.65 -4.39
C GLU A 79 2.72 -11.96 -3.15
N VAL A 80 2.77 -10.63 -3.08
CA VAL A 80 3.47 -9.91 -2.00
C VAL A 80 2.98 -10.26 -0.60
N LEU A 81 1.68 -10.55 -0.44
CA LEU A 81 1.12 -10.98 0.85
C LEU A 81 1.56 -12.39 1.24
N ASN A 82 1.54 -13.33 0.30
CA ASN A 82 1.98 -14.70 0.54
C ASN A 82 3.47 -14.74 0.86
N ILE A 83 4.28 -13.98 0.12
CA ILE A 83 5.70 -13.80 0.38
C ILE A 83 5.93 -13.21 1.76
N PHE A 84 5.19 -12.15 2.13
CA PHE A 84 5.26 -11.55 3.46
C PHE A 84 4.96 -12.57 4.55
N GLU A 85 3.87 -13.34 4.42
CA GLU A 85 3.46 -14.34 5.39
C GLU A 85 4.55 -15.40 5.59
N ILE A 86 5.07 -15.97 4.50
CA ILE A 86 6.13 -16.97 4.52
C ILE A 86 7.41 -16.40 5.17
N TYR A 87 7.78 -15.17 4.85
CA TYR A 87 8.93 -14.50 5.43
C TYR A 87 8.76 -14.27 6.94
N TYR A 88 7.63 -13.69 7.35
CA TYR A 88 7.36 -13.36 8.74
C TYR A 88 7.25 -14.60 9.64
N GLN A 89 6.72 -15.71 9.13
CA GLN A 89 6.71 -16.98 9.86
C GLN A 89 8.12 -17.48 10.25
N LYS A 90 9.18 -17.05 9.54
CA LYS A 90 10.57 -17.39 9.89
C LYS A 90 11.20 -16.42 10.90
N LEU A 91 10.46 -15.39 11.30
CA LEU A 91 10.88 -14.36 12.26
C LEU A 91 9.93 -14.31 13.48
N PRO A 92 9.79 -15.42 14.25
CA PRO A 92 8.77 -15.52 15.29
C PRO A 92 8.94 -14.53 16.45
N TYR A 93 10.15 -13.98 16.62
CA TYR A 93 10.48 -13.02 17.66
C TYR A 93 10.47 -11.57 17.18
N THR A 94 10.18 -11.32 15.90
CA THR A 94 10.08 -9.94 15.37
C THR A 94 8.75 -9.33 15.79
N PRO A 95 8.77 -8.29 16.65
CA PRO A 95 7.58 -7.53 17.00
C PRO A 95 6.98 -6.88 15.75
N LEU A 96 5.66 -6.90 15.66
CA LEU A 96 4.91 -6.36 14.55
C LEU A 96 3.87 -5.40 15.10
N MET A 97 3.86 -4.17 14.57
CA MET A 97 2.97 -3.09 15.00
C MET A 97 1.81 -2.90 14.03
N ALA A 98 2.07 -2.99 12.73
CA ALA A 98 1.05 -2.89 11.69
C ALA A 98 1.49 -3.63 10.41
N VAL A 99 0.52 -4.04 9.60
CA VAL A 99 0.73 -4.53 8.23
C VAL A 99 -0.34 -3.94 7.34
N GLY A 100 0.05 -3.38 6.20
CA GLY A 100 -0.88 -2.89 5.20
C GLY A 100 -0.51 -3.33 3.80
N ILE A 101 -1.54 -3.50 2.97
CA ILE A 101 -1.38 -3.65 1.53
C ILE A 101 -1.77 -2.36 0.82
N ASN A 102 -0.94 -1.94 -0.13
CA ASN A 102 -1.08 -0.71 -0.89
C ASN A 102 -1.22 -1.03 -2.36
N ILE A 103 -2.17 -0.39 -3.04
CA ILE A 103 -2.24 -0.33 -4.50
C ILE A 103 -1.92 1.09 -4.89
N ASN A 104 -0.80 1.30 -5.59
CA ASN A 104 -0.40 2.61 -6.10
C ASN A 104 -0.66 2.70 -7.60
N CYS A 105 -1.31 3.77 -8.03
CA CYS A 105 -1.55 4.04 -9.44
C CYS A 105 -1.58 5.53 -9.74
N ASP A 106 -1.32 5.84 -11.01
CA ASP A 106 -1.57 7.17 -11.58
C ASP A 106 -2.84 7.14 -12.43
N LEU A 107 -3.74 8.06 -12.12
CA LEU A 107 -4.96 8.32 -12.88
C LEU A 107 -4.70 9.43 -13.88
N ILE A 108 -4.78 9.12 -15.17
CA ILE A 108 -4.50 10.05 -16.26
C ILE A 108 -5.83 10.37 -16.95
N PRO A 109 -6.45 11.53 -16.66
CA PRO A 109 -7.67 11.96 -17.32
C PRO A 109 -7.45 12.18 -18.82
N LYS A 110 -8.49 11.95 -19.63
CA LYS A 110 -8.47 12.10 -21.09
C LYS A 110 -8.54 13.56 -21.53
N ASP A 111 -9.20 14.40 -20.74
CA ASP A 111 -9.42 15.81 -21.02
C ASP A 111 -9.62 16.61 -19.72
N ASN A 112 -9.77 17.93 -19.86
CA ASN A 112 -9.93 18.85 -18.72
C ASN A 112 -11.25 18.64 -17.95
N ILE A 113 -12.31 18.15 -18.59
CA ILE A 113 -13.60 17.92 -17.94
C ILE A 113 -13.48 16.70 -17.02
N GLU A 114 -12.90 15.62 -17.51
CA GLU A 114 -12.60 14.43 -16.71
C GLU A 114 -11.60 14.77 -15.59
N PHE A 115 -10.59 15.61 -15.86
CA PHE A 115 -9.63 16.06 -14.85
C PHE A 115 -10.32 16.78 -13.69
N GLN A 116 -11.18 17.76 -13.99
CA GLN A 116 -11.95 18.49 -12.96
C GLN A 116 -12.91 17.59 -12.20
N THR A 117 -13.52 16.60 -12.87
CA THR A 117 -14.43 15.64 -12.26
C THR A 117 -13.71 14.77 -11.24
N VAL A 118 -12.56 14.21 -11.62
CA VAL A 118 -11.72 13.41 -10.73
C VAL A 118 -11.21 14.27 -9.58
N GLU A 119 -10.66 15.46 -9.86
CA GLU A 119 -10.18 16.39 -8.82
C GLU A 119 -11.26 16.68 -7.78
N LYS A 120 -12.49 16.96 -8.23
CA LYS A 120 -13.62 17.26 -7.35
C LYS A 120 -13.97 16.07 -6.44
N LYS A 121 -13.91 14.84 -6.96
CA LYS A 121 -14.21 13.64 -6.16
C LYS A 121 -13.08 13.33 -5.17
N ILE A 122 -11.83 13.32 -5.62
CA ILE A 122 -10.70 12.93 -4.76
C ILE A 122 -10.36 13.96 -3.68
N SER A 123 -10.73 15.23 -3.88
CA SER A 123 -10.52 16.31 -2.89
C SER A 123 -11.70 16.48 -1.93
N ASN A 124 -12.85 15.86 -2.20
CA ASN A 124 -14.07 16.03 -1.40
C ASN A 124 -14.26 14.87 -0.40
N PRO A 125 -14.23 15.12 0.92
CA PRO A 125 -14.49 14.09 1.92
C PRO A 125 -15.80 13.32 1.73
N ASN A 126 -16.86 14.00 1.27
CA ASN A 126 -18.16 13.35 1.06
C ASN A 126 -18.11 12.25 0.00
N SER A 127 -17.23 12.37 -1.00
CA SER A 127 -17.07 11.31 -2.00
C SER A 127 -16.53 10.01 -1.41
N TYR A 128 -15.74 10.08 -0.33
CA TYR A 128 -15.27 8.90 0.38
C TYR A 128 -16.34 8.36 1.33
N LEU A 129 -17.06 9.22 2.04
CA LEU A 129 -18.21 8.81 2.87
C LEU A 129 -19.26 8.06 2.04
N ASP A 130 -19.62 8.61 0.88
CA ASP A 130 -20.59 8.02 -0.05
C ASP A 130 -20.09 6.67 -0.60
N PHE A 131 -18.83 6.60 -1.02
CA PHE A 131 -18.27 5.36 -1.60
C PHE A 131 -18.14 4.23 -0.58
N PHE A 132 -17.69 4.56 0.64
CA PHE A 132 -17.49 3.58 1.71
C PHE A 132 -18.72 3.32 2.56
N GLU A 133 -19.83 4.03 2.31
CA GLU A 133 -21.05 3.97 3.12
C GLU A 133 -20.75 4.21 4.62
N SER A 134 -19.94 5.24 4.90
CA SER A 134 -19.47 5.58 6.25
C SER A 134 -20.06 6.90 6.73
N ASP A 135 -20.29 7.00 8.03
CA ASP A 135 -20.75 8.24 8.68
C ASP A 135 -19.61 9.22 8.98
N GLN A 136 -18.36 8.74 8.99
CA GLN A 136 -17.19 9.56 9.32
C GLN A 136 -15.94 9.18 8.52
N VAL A 137 -15.08 10.17 8.32
CA VAL A 137 -13.76 10.05 7.70
C VAL A 137 -12.81 11.05 8.35
N LEU A 138 -11.61 10.60 8.70
CA LEU A 138 -10.52 11.48 9.14
C LEU A 138 -9.76 11.97 7.91
N VAL A 139 -9.50 13.28 7.84
CA VAL A 139 -8.89 13.91 6.66
C VAL A 139 -7.67 14.73 7.05
N ASN A 140 -6.54 14.45 6.40
CA ASN A 140 -5.38 15.34 6.41
C ASN A 140 -5.20 15.95 5.01
N GLU A 141 -5.46 17.25 4.87
CA GLU A 141 -5.37 17.98 3.59
C GLU A 141 -4.04 18.73 3.45
N LYS A 142 -3.54 18.80 2.22
CA LYS A 142 -2.42 19.64 1.77
C LYS A 142 -2.89 20.57 0.66
N ALA A 143 -2.65 21.87 0.83
CA ALA A 143 -3.01 22.90 -0.13
C ALA A 143 -1.89 23.93 -0.32
N LEU A 144 -1.80 24.50 -1.53
CA LEU A 144 -0.96 25.64 -1.84
C LEU A 144 -1.76 26.92 -1.66
N PHE A 145 -1.22 27.84 -0.87
CA PHE A 145 -1.80 29.18 -0.70
C PHE A 145 -0.98 30.18 -1.48
N MET A 146 -1.64 30.87 -2.40
CA MET A 146 -1.12 32.01 -3.14
C MET A 146 -1.87 33.26 -2.69
N LYS A 147 -1.33 34.45 -3.02
CA LYS A 147 -1.87 35.74 -2.54
C LYS A 147 -3.39 35.91 -2.74
N ASN A 148 -3.93 35.35 -3.83
CA ASN A 148 -5.34 35.47 -4.21
C ASN A 148 -6.01 34.12 -4.51
N ASP A 149 -5.37 33.00 -4.18
CA ASP A 149 -5.84 31.68 -4.61
C ASP A 149 -5.43 30.57 -3.63
N LYS A 150 -6.22 29.51 -3.57
CA LYS A 150 -5.93 28.28 -2.81
C LYS A 150 -6.13 27.10 -3.75
N THR A 151 -5.08 26.31 -3.94
CA THR A 151 -5.15 25.09 -4.77
C THR A 151 -4.95 23.86 -3.91
N TRP A 152 -5.84 22.88 -4.04
CA TRP A 152 -5.65 21.57 -3.43
C TRP A 152 -4.47 20.83 -4.08
N ILE A 153 -3.60 20.21 -3.28
CA ILE A 153 -2.45 19.43 -3.78
C ILE A 153 -2.58 17.95 -3.39
N GLY A 154 -3.22 17.64 -2.27
CA GLY A 154 -3.37 16.26 -1.85
C GLY A 154 -4.15 16.12 -0.57
N SER A 155 -4.64 14.91 -0.33
CA SER A 155 -5.36 14.56 0.90
C SER A 155 -5.09 13.11 1.25
N ASN A 156 -5.09 12.83 2.54
CA ASN A 156 -5.11 11.51 3.12
C ASN A 156 -6.46 11.31 3.81
N TYR A 157 -7.21 10.31 3.38
CA TYR A 157 -8.50 9.95 3.96
C TYR A 157 -8.34 8.64 4.72
N ARG A 158 -8.68 8.63 6.01
CA ARG A 158 -8.63 7.45 6.87
C ARG A 158 -10.02 7.09 7.37
N LEU A 159 -10.43 5.85 7.12
CA LEU A 159 -11.69 5.28 7.57
C LEU A 159 -11.43 4.06 8.43
N GLU A 160 -11.92 4.10 9.67
CA GLU A 160 -11.93 2.93 10.54
C GLU A 160 -13.13 2.06 10.17
N THR A 161 -12.88 0.83 9.71
CA THR A 161 -13.97 -0.11 9.46
C THR A 161 -14.27 -0.87 10.74
N GLY A 162 -15.54 -1.20 10.99
CA GLY A 162 -15.97 -1.98 12.18
C GLY A 162 -15.36 -3.40 12.31
N ASN A 163 -14.45 -3.78 11.41
CA ASN A 163 -13.76 -5.07 11.38
C ASN A 163 -12.32 -5.01 11.94
N ASP A 164 -11.95 -3.92 12.62
CA ASP A 164 -10.61 -3.60 13.15
C ASP A 164 -9.53 -3.38 12.07
N LEU A 165 -9.95 -3.19 10.82
CA LEU A 165 -9.06 -2.84 9.72
C LEU A 165 -9.32 -1.41 9.28
N THR A 166 -8.26 -0.72 8.86
CA THR A 166 -8.34 0.67 8.44
C THR A 166 -8.21 0.77 6.92
N ARG A 167 -9.09 1.54 6.28
CA ARG A 167 -8.87 2.00 4.91
C ARG A 167 -8.16 3.33 4.94
N GLN A 168 -7.17 3.47 4.08
CA GLN A 168 -6.51 4.75 3.88
C GLN A 168 -6.39 5.03 2.39
N VAL A 169 -6.77 6.23 1.95
CA VAL A 169 -6.61 6.66 0.57
C VAL A 169 -5.83 7.96 0.55
N ASP A 170 -4.60 7.88 0.05
CA ASP A 170 -3.76 9.03 -0.21
C ASP A 170 -3.91 9.44 -1.68
N SER A 171 -4.31 10.69 -1.90
CA SER A 171 -4.47 11.27 -3.23
C SER A 171 -3.58 12.50 -3.36
N SER A 172 -2.91 12.67 -4.50
CA SER A 172 -2.19 13.91 -4.79
C SER A 172 -2.33 14.33 -6.24
N LYS A 173 -2.45 15.65 -6.44
CA LYS A 173 -2.47 16.29 -7.75
C LYS A 173 -1.06 16.46 -8.30
N LYS A 174 -0.88 16.03 -9.54
CA LYS A 174 0.25 16.39 -10.40
C LYS A 174 -0.29 17.20 -11.59
N ASN A 175 0.59 17.70 -12.44
CA ASN A 175 0.19 18.58 -13.54
C ASN A 175 -0.81 17.93 -14.49
N GLU A 176 -0.63 16.65 -14.81
CA GLU A 176 -1.41 15.95 -15.85
C GLU A 176 -2.12 14.68 -15.33
N PHE A 177 -1.92 14.34 -14.06
CA PHE A 177 -2.45 13.11 -13.48
C PHE A 177 -2.64 13.25 -11.97
N PHE A 178 -3.33 12.28 -11.38
CA PHE A 178 -3.47 12.13 -9.94
C PHE A 178 -2.79 10.86 -9.49
N ASN A 179 -1.92 10.94 -8.48
CA ASN A 179 -1.40 9.74 -7.83
C ASN A 179 -2.37 9.32 -6.72
N ILE A 180 -2.71 8.04 -6.70
CA ILE A 180 -3.55 7.41 -5.69
C ILE A 180 -2.74 6.28 -5.05
N ASN A 181 -2.67 6.27 -3.72
CA ASN A 181 -2.30 5.10 -2.94
C ASN A 181 -3.53 4.66 -2.14
N TYR A 182 -4.03 3.48 -2.47
CA TYR A 182 -5.17 2.86 -1.83
C TYR A 182 -4.67 1.77 -0.90
N ASN A 183 -4.84 1.97 0.40
CA ASN A 183 -4.26 1.13 1.45
C ASN A 183 -5.35 0.44 2.29
N TRP A 184 -5.02 -0.79 2.69
CA TRP A 184 -5.76 -1.53 3.69
C TRP A 184 -4.83 -2.06 4.76
N GLU A 185 -5.05 -1.63 6.00
CA GLU A 185 -4.14 -1.86 7.13
C GLU A 185 -4.79 -2.64 8.28
N ALA A 186 -4.03 -3.58 8.83
CA ALA A 186 -4.20 -4.16 10.14
C ALA A 186 -3.22 -3.50 11.12
N GLY A 187 -3.73 -2.63 12.00
CA GLY A 187 -2.94 -1.89 13.00
C GLY A 187 -2.98 -2.53 14.40
N ASN A 188 -2.23 -1.94 15.34
CA ASN A 188 -2.20 -2.32 16.76
C ASN A 188 -1.88 -3.81 17.00
N LEU A 189 -0.99 -4.38 16.19
CA LEU A 189 -0.65 -5.80 16.19
C LEU A 189 0.25 -6.22 17.37
N ALA A 190 0.82 -5.26 18.10
CA ALA A 190 1.71 -5.51 19.23
C ALA A 190 0.98 -5.91 20.52
N GLU A 191 -0.33 -5.68 20.62
CA GLU A 191 -1.09 -5.86 21.86
C GLU A 191 -1.29 -7.32 22.26
N ASN A 192 -1.59 -8.20 21.30
CA ASN A 192 -1.99 -9.58 21.58
C ASN A 192 -1.76 -10.48 20.35
N THR A 193 -1.03 -11.57 20.53
CA THR A 193 -0.71 -12.56 19.48
C THR A 193 -1.95 -13.14 18.80
N LEU A 194 -3.00 -13.51 19.55
CA LEU A 194 -4.24 -14.05 18.97
C LEU A 194 -4.97 -13.00 18.14
N LYS A 195 -5.03 -11.75 18.63
CA LYS A 195 -5.63 -10.63 17.91
C LYS A 195 -4.84 -10.35 16.62
N ARG A 196 -3.51 -10.35 16.70
CA ARG A 196 -2.62 -10.20 15.55
C ARG A 196 -2.90 -11.26 14.50
N ASP A 197 -2.85 -12.53 14.87
CA ASP A 197 -3.01 -13.62 13.91
C ASP A 197 -4.40 -13.60 13.26
N ALA A 198 -5.45 -13.25 14.03
CA ALA A 198 -6.79 -13.05 13.48
C ALA A 198 -6.89 -11.87 12.51
N LEU A 199 -6.24 -10.73 12.79
CA LEU A 199 -6.25 -9.56 11.91
C LEU A 199 -5.45 -9.80 10.62
N LEU A 200 -4.29 -10.45 10.73
CA LEU A 200 -3.51 -10.86 9.56
C LEU A 200 -4.29 -11.85 8.70
N GLY A 201 -4.96 -12.84 9.31
CA GLY A 201 -5.82 -13.77 8.60
C GLY A 201 -6.96 -13.07 7.85
N LYS A 202 -7.60 -12.05 8.46
CA LYS A 202 -8.61 -11.22 7.77
C LYS A 202 -8.01 -10.44 6.60
N LEU A 203 -6.85 -9.80 6.81
CA LEU A 203 -6.17 -9.00 5.79
C LEU A 203 -5.80 -9.85 4.57
N PHE A 204 -5.19 -11.01 4.80
CA PHE A 204 -4.73 -11.91 3.73
C PHE A 204 -5.90 -12.61 3.05
N GLY A 205 -6.85 -13.14 3.83
CA GLY A 205 -7.99 -13.90 3.31
C GLY A 205 -8.97 -13.10 2.46
N LYS A 206 -8.91 -11.77 2.51
CA LYS A 206 -9.84 -10.88 1.81
C LYS A 206 -9.17 -9.98 0.76
N TYR A 207 -7.93 -10.27 0.38
CA TYR A 207 -7.21 -9.46 -0.61
C TYR A 207 -8.00 -9.24 -1.91
N LYS A 208 -8.69 -10.29 -2.40
CA LYS A 208 -9.52 -10.21 -3.61
C LYS A 208 -10.69 -9.24 -3.47
N ASP A 209 -11.30 -9.16 -2.27
CA ASP A 209 -12.38 -8.21 -2.01
C ASP A 209 -11.83 -6.78 -2.03
N PHE A 210 -10.64 -6.57 -1.46
CA PHE A 210 -9.95 -5.29 -1.46
C PHE A 210 -9.55 -4.83 -2.87
N SER A 211 -8.98 -5.69 -3.70
CA SER A 211 -8.65 -5.33 -5.10
C SER A 211 -9.92 -5.02 -5.90
N THR A 212 -11.00 -5.76 -5.69
CA THR A 212 -12.32 -5.50 -6.31
C THR A 212 -12.93 -4.17 -5.83
N GLU A 213 -12.83 -3.85 -4.54
CA GLU A 213 -13.23 -2.56 -3.97
C GLU A 213 -12.45 -1.40 -4.60
N PHE A 214 -11.13 -1.52 -4.71
CA PHE A 214 -10.31 -0.51 -5.38
C PHE A 214 -10.72 -0.30 -6.85
N LEU A 215 -10.96 -1.37 -7.63
CA LEU A 215 -11.45 -1.22 -9.00
C LEU A 215 -12.82 -0.53 -9.07
N ARG A 216 -13.71 -0.78 -8.10
CA ARG A 216 -14.98 -0.05 -7.97
C ARG A 216 -14.75 1.42 -7.61
N PHE A 217 -13.80 1.72 -6.74
CA PHE A 217 -13.41 3.08 -6.38
C PHE A 217 -12.91 3.86 -7.61
N ILE A 218 -12.04 3.26 -8.42
CA ILE A 218 -11.56 3.88 -9.65
C ILE A 218 -12.70 4.17 -10.63
N LYS A 219 -13.65 3.24 -10.80
CA LYS A 219 -14.86 3.48 -11.61
C LYS A 219 -15.72 4.61 -11.03
N TYR A 220 -15.90 4.63 -9.71
CA TYR A 220 -16.61 5.71 -9.03
C TYR A 220 -15.96 7.06 -9.29
N LEU A 221 -14.63 7.16 -9.33
CA LEU A 221 -13.95 8.43 -9.64
C LEU A 221 -14.16 8.92 -11.08
N GLN A 222 -14.41 8.02 -12.03
CA GLN A 222 -14.58 8.36 -13.46
C GLN A 222 -15.86 9.15 -13.75
N GLY A 223 -16.91 9.02 -12.95
CA GLY A 223 -18.23 9.58 -13.28
C GLY A 223 -19.23 8.48 -13.56
#